data_AF-A0A435ZE82-F1
#
_entry.id   AF-A0A435ZE82-F1
#
_cell.length_a   1.000
_cell.length_b   1.000
_cell.length_c   1.000
_cell.angle_alpha   90.00
_cell.angle_beta   90.00
_cell.angle_gamma   90.00
#
_symmetry.space_group_name_H-M   'P 1'
#
loop_
_entity.id
_entity.type
_entity.pdbx_description
1 polymer ?
#
loop_
_entity_poly.entity_id
_entity_poly.type
_entity_poly.pdbx_seq_one_letter_code
_entity_poly.pdbx_strand_id
1 'polypeptide(L)'
;MGVAASLTNSTAAGAPAAERKPARFALARRTILTPVLLSLLLLAIALITVMTGSRPFNQTVIDVFVRVILVVGLYIFIGNSGVLSFGHIGFTCLGAYAAAWLTINPMMKRGSLPGLPEWLLATRLPYWQSAMLAALFAALAALIFGRVLMRLSGIAASIATFAMLAMINTIYSNWESVTGATSSVV
;
A
#
# COMPACT_ATOMS: atom_id res chain seq x y z
N MET A 1 70.15 -5.55 -54.90
CA MET A 1 69.98 -4.10 -54.71
C MET A 1 68.57 -3.74 -55.12
N GLY A 2 67.74 -3.27 -54.19
CA GLY A 2 66.33 -2.97 -54.44
C GLY A 2 65.57 -2.79 -53.13
N VAL A 3 65.91 -1.72 -52.41
CA VAL A 3 65.13 -1.20 -51.28
C VAL A 3 63.91 -0.49 -51.84
N ALA A 4 62.71 -0.83 -51.37
CA ALA A 4 61.57 0.09 -51.37
C ALA A 4 60.64 -0.28 -50.20
N ALA A 5 60.70 0.56 -49.17
CA ALA A 5 59.82 0.56 -48.01
C ALA A 5 58.41 0.99 -48.40
N SER A 6 57.38 0.40 -47.77
CA SER A 6 56.08 1.05 -47.61
C SER A 6 55.21 0.32 -46.59
N LEU A 7 55.08 0.94 -45.41
CA LEU A 7 53.84 1.11 -44.65
C LEU A 7 53.01 -0.14 -44.31
N THR A 8 53.04 -0.55 -43.04
CA THR A 8 51.81 -0.95 -42.32
C THR A 8 52.08 -0.89 -40.82
N ASN A 9 51.96 0.31 -40.27
CA ASN A 9 51.75 0.50 -38.85
C ASN A 9 50.27 0.23 -38.54
N SER A 10 50.00 -0.30 -37.35
CA SER A 10 48.73 -0.19 -36.63
C SER A 10 47.55 -1.04 -37.10
N THR A 11 47.26 -2.11 -36.35
CA THR A 11 46.19 -2.13 -35.33
C THR A 11 46.12 -3.54 -34.74
N ALA A 12 46.60 -3.70 -33.51
CA ALA A 12 46.22 -4.85 -32.70
C ALA A 12 44.71 -4.76 -32.47
N ALA A 13 43.95 -5.50 -33.27
CA ALA A 13 42.51 -5.66 -33.12
C ALA A 13 42.24 -6.17 -31.70
N GLY A 14 41.69 -5.29 -30.86
CA GLY A 14 41.20 -5.66 -29.54
C GLY A 14 40.23 -6.83 -29.68
N ALA A 15 40.53 -7.92 -28.96
CA ALA A 15 39.64 -9.07 -28.88
C ALA A 15 38.25 -8.60 -28.42
N PRO A 16 37.15 -9.07 -29.04
CA PRO A 16 35.82 -8.69 -28.59
C PRO A 16 35.62 -9.23 -27.17
N ALA A 17 35.38 -8.33 -26.22
CA ALA A 17 35.03 -8.68 -24.85
C ALA A 17 33.80 -9.59 -24.87
N ALA A 18 33.99 -10.87 -24.54
CA ALA A 18 32.93 -11.85 -24.50
C ALA A 18 31.82 -11.37 -23.57
N GLU A 19 30.65 -11.09 -24.14
CA GLU A 19 29.45 -10.70 -23.40
C GLU A 19 29.02 -11.87 -22.51
N ARG A 20 29.45 -11.86 -21.24
CA ARG A 20 29.09 -12.88 -20.26
C ARG A 20 27.62 -12.71 -19.88
N LYS A 21 26.72 -13.35 -20.65
CA LYS A 21 25.28 -13.40 -20.33
C LYS A 21 25.10 -13.78 -18.85
N PRO A 22 24.48 -12.92 -18.02
CA PRO A 22 24.30 -13.24 -16.61
C PRO A 22 23.44 -14.48 -16.50
N ALA A 23 23.92 -15.46 -15.73
CA ALA A 23 23.19 -16.69 -15.47
C ALA A 23 21.78 -16.34 -14.96
N ARG A 24 20.74 -16.86 -15.61
CA ARG A 24 19.33 -16.59 -15.26
C ARG A 24 19.02 -16.79 -13.76
N PHE A 25 19.74 -17.72 -13.12
CA PHE A 25 19.67 -17.98 -11.68
C PHE A 25 20.27 -16.88 -10.79
N ALA A 26 21.26 -16.13 -11.27
CA ALA A 26 21.83 -15.01 -10.52
C ALA A 26 20.90 -13.79 -10.50
N LEU A 27 20.12 -13.57 -11.57
CA LEU A 27 19.03 -12.59 -11.57
C LEU A 27 17.90 -13.04 -10.64
N ALA A 28 17.41 -14.28 -10.76
CA ALA A 28 16.34 -14.81 -9.91
C ALA A 28 16.68 -14.75 -8.41
N ARG A 29 17.93 -15.08 -8.04
CA ARG A 29 18.39 -15.00 -6.64
C ARG A 29 18.45 -13.56 -6.13
N ARG A 30 18.89 -12.59 -6.94
CA ARG A 30 18.85 -11.16 -6.57
C ARG A 30 17.42 -10.64 -6.46
N THR A 31 16.52 -11.04 -7.36
CA THR A 31 15.12 -10.62 -7.36
C THR A 31 14.35 -11.11 -6.13
N ILE A 32 14.68 -12.30 -5.59
CA ILE A 32 14.05 -12.84 -4.38
C ILE A 32 14.75 -12.37 -3.10
N LEU A 33 16.06 -12.12 -3.14
CA LEU A 33 16.82 -11.60 -1.99
C LEU A 33 16.35 -10.20 -1.55
N THR A 34 16.07 -9.31 -2.50
CA THR A 34 15.64 -7.93 -2.18
C THR A 34 14.35 -7.87 -1.35
N PRO A 35 13.22 -8.51 -1.73
CA PRO A 35 12.00 -8.47 -0.93
C PRO A 35 12.15 -9.18 0.42
N VAL A 36 12.95 -10.25 0.49
CA VAL A 36 13.22 -10.96 1.75
C VAL A 36 14.04 -10.08 2.70
N LEU A 37 15.08 -9.41 2.21
CA LEU A 37 15.91 -8.50 3.01
C LEU A 37 15.09 -7.31 3.52
N LEU A 38 14.24 -6.73 2.67
CA LEU A 38 13.36 -5.63 3.08
C LEU A 38 12.32 -6.07 4.12
N SER A 39 11.75 -7.27 3.95
CA SER A 39 10.82 -7.84 4.94
C SER A 39 11.51 -8.11 6.27
N LEU A 40 12.75 -8.61 6.26
CA LEU A 40 13.55 -8.84 7.46
C LEU A 40 13.93 -7.53 8.15
N LEU A 41 14.27 -6.49 7.38
CA LEU A 41 14.56 -5.16 7.91
C LEU A 41 13.33 -4.56 8.61
N LEU A 42 12.15 -4.66 7.99
CA LEU A 42 10.90 -4.23 8.62
C LEU A 42 10.63 -5.02 9.90
N LEU A 43 10.85 -6.34 9.90
CA LEU A 43 10.68 -7.16 11.10
C LEU A 43 11.64 -6.74 12.23
N ALA A 44 12.88 -6.42 11.90
CA ALA A 44 13.87 -5.92 12.86
C ALA A 44 13.43 -4.58 13.48
N ILE A 45 12.93 -3.65 12.66
CA ILE A 45 12.39 -2.37 13.13
C ILE A 45 11.20 -2.61 14.07
N ALA A 46 10.26 -3.49 13.71
CA ALA A 46 9.11 -3.82 14.56
C ALA A 46 9.54 -4.36 15.92
N LEU A 47 10.55 -5.24 15.97
CA LEU A 47 11.06 -5.81 17.21
C LEU A 47 11.72 -4.74 18.09
N ILE A 48 12.55 -3.87 17.52
CA ILE A 48 13.22 -2.77 18.24
C ILE A 48 12.18 -1.82 18.84
N THR A 49 11.10 -1.53 18.12
CA THR A 49 10.00 -0.69 18.59
C THR A 49 9.29 -1.30 19.80
N VAL A 50 8.98 -2.60 19.76
CA VAL A 50 8.37 -3.30 20.91
C VAL A 50 9.28 -3.27 22.13
N MET A 51 10.60 -3.37 21.94
CA MET A 51 11.57 -3.31 23.03
C MET A 51 11.77 -1.91 23.61
N THR A 52 11.65 -0.85 22.80
CA THR A 52 11.86 0.55 23.24
C THR A 52 10.66 1.09 24.03
N GLY A 53 9.45 0.60 23.77
CA GLY A 53 8.28 0.80 24.64
C GLY A 53 7.68 2.22 24.71
N SER A 54 8.17 3.19 23.94
CA SER A 54 7.65 4.57 23.96
C SER A 54 6.38 4.72 23.11
N ARG A 55 5.29 5.24 23.71
CA ARG A 55 3.96 5.34 23.06
C ARG A 55 3.95 6.13 21.75
N PRO A 56 4.56 7.34 21.66
CA PRO A 56 4.56 8.12 20.42
C PRO A 56 5.38 7.45 19.31
N PHE A 57 6.50 6.82 19.68
CA PHE A 57 7.34 6.10 18.72
C PHE A 57 6.61 4.89 18.14
N ASN A 58 5.89 4.13 18.98
CA ASN A 58 5.10 3.00 18.53
C ASN A 58 4.00 3.41 17.53
N GLN A 59 3.34 4.55 17.76
CA GLN A 59 2.33 5.08 16.83
C GLN A 59 2.93 5.44 15.48
N THR A 60 4.04 6.20 15.47
CA THR A 60 4.74 6.56 14.23
C THR A 60 5.17 5.33 13.44
N VAL A 61 5.68 4.30 14.13
CA VAL A 61 6.10 3.06 13.48
C VAL A 61 4.90 2.32 12.90
N ILE A 62 3.79 2.20 13.64
CA ILE A 62 2.56 1.59 13.11
C ILE A 62 2.09 2.32 11.84
N ASP A 63 2.09 3.66 11.84
CA ASP A 63 1.73 4.47 10.68
C ASP A 63 2.62 4.20 9.46
N VAL A 64 3.93 4.08 9.68
CA VAL A 64 4.89 3.72 8.62
C VAL A 64 4.58 2.33 8.06
N PHE A 65 4.31 1.35 8.93
CA PHE A 65 3.98 -0.01 8.50
C PHE A 65 2.68 -0.07 7.70
N VAL A 66 1.64 0.65 8.12
CA VAL A 66 0.38 0.75 7.39
C VAL A 66 0.62 1.38 6.01
N ARG A 67 1.40 2.47 5.92
CA ARG A 67 1.76 3.10 4.65
C ARG A 67 2.54 2.16 3.74
N VAL A 68 3.47 1.36 4.28
CA VAL A 68 4.21 0.35 3.52
C VAL A 68 3.26 -0.72 2.96
N ILE A 69 2.35 -1.25 3.79
CA ILE A 69 1.35 -2.23 3.33
C ILE A 69 0.50 -1.65 2.19
N LEU A 70 0.09 -0.38 2.30
CA LEU A 70 -0.69 0.27 1.25
C LEU A 70 0.10 0.45 -0.04
N VAL A 71 1.35 0.92 0.03
CA VAL A 71 2.19 1.10 -1.15
C VAL A 71 2.48 -0.25 -1.82
N VAL A 72 2.78 -1.29 -1.04
CA VAL A 72 3.05 -2.63 -1.56
C VAL A 72 1.79 -3.23 -2.20
N GLY A 73 0.64 -3.17 -1.52
CA GLY A 73 -0.62 -3.66 -2.06
C GLY A 73 -1.01 -2.95 -3.36
N LEU A 74 -0.84 -1.63 -3.40
CA LEU A 74 -1.09 -0.84 -4.61
C LEU A 74 -0.09 -1.18 -5.73
N TYR A 75 1.19 -1.33 -5.41
CA TYR A 75 2.23 -1.69 -6.38
C TYR A 75 2.03 -3.09 -6.96
N ILE A 76 1.56 -4.06 -6.19
CA ILE A 76 1.26 -5.41 -6.71
C ILE A 76 0.21 -5.34 -7.82
N PHE A 77 -0.81 -4.50 -7.67
CA PHE A 77 -1.82 -4.31 -8.69
C PHE A 77 -1.33 -3.45 -9.86
N ILE A 78 -0.92 -2.20 -9.57
CA ILE A 78 -0.54 -1.23 -10.60
C ILE A 78 0.73 -1.68 -11.34
N GLY A 79 1.72 -2.19 -10.62
CA GLY A 79 3.01 -2.63 -11.18
C GLY A 79 2.89 -3.86 -12.07
N ASN A 80 1.95 -4.78 -11.79
CA ASN A 80 1.72 -5.95 -12.63
C ASN A 80 0.79 -5.67 -13.81
N SER A 81 -0.25 -4.86 -13.61
CA SER A 81 -1.28 -4.61 -14.63
C SER A 81 -1.00 -3.39 -15.52
N GLY A 82 -0.15 -2.46 -15.08
CA GLY A 82 0.08 -1.19 -15.80
C GLY A 82 -1.09 -0.21 -15.75
N VAL A 83 -2.18 -0.54 -15.04
CA VAL A 83 -3.39 0.28 -14.91
C VAL A 83 -3.40 0.98 -13.57
N LEU A 84 -3.52 2.31 -13.57
CA LEU A 84 -3.70 3.10 -12.36
C LEU A 84 -5.08 2.84 -11.75
N SER A 85 -5.11 2.42 -10.49
CA SER A 85 -6.34 2.22 -9.72
C SER A 85 -6.34 3.05 -8.45
N PHE A 86 -7.26 4.02 -8.34
CA PHE A 86 -7.47 4.78 -7.10
C PHE A 86 -8.45 4.12 -6.12
N GLY A 87 -9.16 3.08 -6.57
CA GLY A 87 -10.20 2.40 -5.78
C GLY A 87 -9.65 1.67 -4.55
N HIS A 88 -8.43 1.13 -4.64
CA HIS A 88 -7.74 0.47 -3.51
C HIS A 88 -7.64 1.39 -2.28
N ILE A 89 -7.34 2.67 -2.48
CA ILE A 89 -7.28 3.66 -1.39
C ILE A 89 -8.67 3.96 -0.84
N GLY A 90 -9.68 4.04 -1.72
CA GLY A 90 -11.08 4.20 -1.31
C GLY A 90 -11.58 3.06 -0.42
N PHE A 91 -11.34 1.81 -0.82
CA PHE A 91 -11.75 0.63 -0.03
C PHE A 91 -10.92 0.47 1.25
N THR A 92 -9.65 0.85 1.22
CA THR A 92 -8.82 0.96 2.44
C THR A 92 -9.45 1.93 3.43
N CYS A 93 -9.88 3.11 2.97
CA CYS A 93 -10.53 4.10 3.81
C CYS A 93 -11.78 3.51 4.50
N LEU A 94 -12.68 2.89 3.72
CA LEU A 94 -13.89 2.26 4.27
C LEU A 94 -13.57 1.19 5.32
N GLY A 95 -12.59 0.32 5.05
CA GLY A 95 -12.15 -0.71 5.99
C GLY A 95 -11.49 -0.14 7.24
N ALA A 96 -10.65 0.89 7.10
CA ALA A 96 -9.98 1.53 8.23
C ALA A 96 -10.99 2.19 9.17
N TYR A 97 -12.00 2.88 8.64
CA TYR A 97 -13.08 3.45 9.45
C TYR A 97 -13.92 2.37 10.13
N ALA A 98 -14.27 1.28 9.41
CA ALA A 98 -14.96 0.15 10.03
C ALA A 98 -14.13 -0.45 11.18
N ALA A 99 -12.84 -0.68 10.99
CA ALA A 99 -11.95 -1.18 12.03
C ALA A 99 -11.86 -0.22 13.23
N ALA A 100 -11.77 1.09 12.97
CA ALA A 100 -11.75 2.11 14.01
C ALA A 100 -13.05 2.09 14.83
N TRP A 101 -14.22 2.05 14.18
CA TRP A 101 -15.51 1.96 14.84
C TRP A 101 -15.65 0.70 15.71
N LEU A 102 -15.07 -0.43 15.33
CA LEU A 102 -15.17 -1.66 16.12
C LEU A 102 -14.16 -1.72 17.30
N THR A 103 -13.08 -0.95 17.25
CA THR A 103 -11.94 -1.09 18.19
C THR A 103 -11.89 0.02 19.26
N ILE A 104 -12.40 1.22 18.96
CA ILE A 104 -12.39 2.37 19.89
C ILE A 104 -13.23 2.07 21.15
N ASN A 105 -12.86 2.65 22.29
CA ASN A 105 -13.54 2.40 23.57
C ASN A 105 -14.96 3.02 23.57
N PRO A 106 -16.01 2.29 24.01
CA PRO A 106 -17.39 2.77 24.04
C PRO A 106 -17.57 4.11 24.77
N MET A 107 -16.75 4.40 25.79
CA MET A 107 -16.80 5.67 26.51
C MET A 107 -16.34 6.86 25.64
N MET A 108 -15.35 6.65 24.76
CA MET A 108 -14.89 7.67 23.82
C MET A 108 -15.83 7.81 22.62
N LYS A 109 -16.48 6.71 22.18
CA LYS A 109 -17.47 6.73 21.08
C LYS A 109 -18.62 7.69 21.37
N ARG A 110 -19.18 7.63 22.58
CA ARG A 110 -20.33 8.46 22.96
C ARG A 110 -20.01 9.96 23.00
N GLY A 111 -18.75 10.32 23.27
CA GLY A 111 -18.31 11.71 23.28
C GLY A 111 -17.93 12.26 21.90
N SER A 112 -17.29 11.45 21.05
CA SER A 112 -16.75 11.90 19.77
C SER A 112 -17.61 11.53 18.55
N LEU A 113 -18.55 10.59 18.68
CA LEU A 113 -19.29 10.00 17.56
C LEU A 113 -20.77 9.72 17.92
N PRO A 114 -21.59 10.75 18.17
CA PRO A 114 -22.96 10.59 18.65
C PRO A 114 -23.94 10.01 17.62
N GLY A 115 -23.57 9.97 16.33
CA GLY A 115 -24.40 9.45 15.24
C GLY A 115 -24.24 7.96 14.98
N LEU A 116 -23.39 7.24 15.72
CA LEU A 116 -23.23 5.80 15.54
C LEU A 116 -24.45 5.04 16.10
N PRO A 117 -24.90 3.95 15.44
CA PRO A 117 -25.95 3.12 15.97
C PRO A 117 -25.61 2.55 17.36
N GLU A 118 -26.60 2.46 18.26
CA GLU A 118 -26.42 2.04 19.66
C GLU A 118 -25.68 0.70 19.82
N TRP A 119 -25.93 -0.26 18.92
CA TRP A 119 -25.24 -1.56 18.90
C TRP A 119 -23.73 -1.43 18.63
N LEU A 120 -23.32 -0.44 17.83
CA LEU A 120 -21.91 -0.17 17.52
C LEU A 120 -21.27 0.75 18.58
N LEU A 121 -22.05 1.60 19.26
CA LEU A 121 -21.61 2.40 20.40
C LEU A 121 -21.25 1.54 21.62
N ALA A 122 -22.02 0.48 21.89
CA ALA A 122 -21.81 -0.39 23.06
C ALA A 122 -20.74 -1.47 22.85
N THR A 123 -20.45 -1.83 21.59
CA THR A 123 -19.60 -2.99 21.27
C THR A 123 -18.12 -2.60 21.17
N ARG A 124 -17.26 -3.34 21.87
CA ARG A 124 -15.80 -3.31 21.68
C ARG A 124 -15.34 -4.72 21.37
N LEU A 125 -14.74 -4.92 20.20
CA LEU A 125 -14.20 -6.21 19.80
C LEU A 125 -12.66 -6.21 19.89
N PRO A 126 -12.04 -7.38 20.16
CA PRO A 126 -10.59 -7.50 20.07
C PRO A 126 -10.12 -7.28 18.63
N TYR A 127 -8.90 -6.77 18.48
CA TYR A 127 -8.35 -6.29 17.21
C TYR A 127 -8.48 -7.29 16.05
N TRP A 128 -8.24 -8.57 16.31
CA TRP A 128 -8.28 -9.58 15.24
C TRP A 128 -9.71 -9.78 14.69
N GLN A 129 -10.71 -9.79 15.56
CA GLN A 129 -12.11 -9.94 15.18
C GLN A 129 -12.62 -8.68 14.48
N SER A 130 -12.23 -7.49 14.97
CA SER A 130 -12.58 -6.22 14.32
C SER A 130 -11.93 -6.08 12.96
N ALA A 131 -10.67 -6.48 12.80
CA ALA A 131 -9.97 -6.47 11.52
C ALA A 131 -10.64 -7.38 10.49
N MET A 132 -11.05 -8.60 10.88
CA MET A 132 -11.74 -9.52 9.97
C MET A 132 -13.11 -8.98 9.53
N LEU A 133 -13.90 -8.43 10.44
CA LEU A 133 -15.20 -7.84 10.12
C LEU A 133 -15.05 -6.58 9.25
N ALA A 134 -14.05 -5.74 9.54
CA ALA A 134 -13.75 -4.56 8.74
C ALA A 134 -13.28 -4.93 7.32
N ALA A 135 -12.44 -5.96 7.19
CA ALA A 135 -12.01 -6.48 5.90
C ALA A 135 -13.20 -7.06 5.12
N LEU A 136 -14.12 -7.78 5.78
CA LEU A 136 -15.33 -8.29 5.15
C LEU A 136 -16.23 -7.14 4.66
N PHE A 137 -16.43 -6.11 5.47
CA PHE A 137 -17.19 -4.93 5.08
C PHE A 137 -16.58 -4.22 3.86
N ALA A 138 -15.25 -4.02 3.87
CA ALA A 138 -14.54 -3.42 2.75
C ALA A 138 -14.62 -4.30 1.48
N ALA A 139 -14.54 -5.63 1.63
CA ALA A 139 -14.66 -6.58 0.53
C ALA A 139 -16.06 -6.57 -0.10
N LEU A 140 -17.12 -6.51 0.72
CA LEU A 140 -18.49 -6.38 0.24
C LEU A 140 -18.71 -5.07 -0.52
N ALA A 141 -18.22 -3.95 0.02
CA ALA A 141 -18.25 -2.67 -0.67
C ALA A 141 -17.48 -2.73 -2.00
N ALA A 142 -16.27 -3.31 -1.99
CA ALA A 142 -15.45 -3.49 -3.18
C ALA A 142 -16.13 -4.38 -4.23
N LEU A 143 -16.89 -5.39 -3.82
CA LEU A 143 -17.65 -6.25 -4.75
C LEU A 143 -18.78 -5.48 -5.43
N ILE A 144 -19.52 -4.66 -4.67
CA ILE A 144 -20.63 -3.85 -5.20
C ILE A 144 -20.10 -2.80 -6.18
N PHE A 145 -19.13 -1.99 -5.75
CA PHE A 145 -18.55 -0.94 -6.60
C PHE A 145 -17.71 -1.50 -7.74
N GLY A 146 -16.97 -2.58 -7.49
CA GLY A 146 -16.16 -3.28 -8.47
C GLY A 146 -17.00 -3.80 -9.63
N ARG A 147 -18.21 -4.32 -9.37
CA ARG A 147 -19.13 -4.76 -10.41
C ARG A 147 -19.52 -3.64 -11.38
N VAL A 148 -19.64 -2.40 -10.89
CA VAL A 148 -19.93 -1.23 -11.74
C VAL A 148 -18.68 -0.81 -12.51
N LEU A 149 -17.53 -0.77 -11.83
CA LEU A 149 -16.25 -0.37 -12.43
C LEU A 149 -15.76 -1.32 -13.52
N MET A 150 -16.06 -2.62 -13.42
CA MET A 150 -15.73 -3.63 -14.44
C MET A 150 -16.39 -3.37 -15.80
N ARG A 151 -17.40 -2.47 -15.86
CA ARG A 151 -18.03 -2.05 -17.12
C ARG A 151 -17.21 -1.01 -17.88
N LEU A 152 -16.18 -0.43 -17.26
CA LEU A 152 -15.31 0.58 -17.84
C LEU A 152 -13.92 -0.02 -18.09
N SER A 153 -13.26 0.41 -19.16
CA SER A 153 -11.92 -0.05 -19.54
C SER A 153 -10.96 1.11 -19.79
N GLY A 154 -9.67 0.88 -19.53
CA GLY A 154 -8.61 1.84 -19.81
C GLY A 154 -8.70 3.11 -18.94
N ILE A 155 -8.48 4.27 -19.55
CA ILE A 155 -8.40 5.57 -18.86
C ILE A 155 -9.70 5.91 -18.12
N ALA A 156 -10.85 5.52 -18.69
CA ALA A 156 -12.16 5.76 -18.08
C ALA A 156 -12.29 5.07 -16.71
N ALA A 157 -11.71 3.88 -16.53
CA ALA A 157 -11.70 3.18 -15.25
C ALA A 157 -10.84 3.93 -14.20
N SER A 158 -9.67 4.46 -14.60
CA SER A 158 -8.84 5.27 -13.70
C SER A 158 -9.55 6.54 -13.27
N ILE A 159 -10.19 7.28 -14.19
CA ILE A 159 -10.95 8.50 -13.86
C ILE A 159 -12.11 8.18 -12.92
N ALA A 160 -12.88 7.11 -13.20
CA ALA A 160 -13.99 6.70 -12.36
C ALA A 160 -13.55 6.33 -10.93
N THR A 161 -12.43 5.62 -10.78
CA THR A 161 -11.89 5.31 -9.44
C THR A 161 -11.37 6.53 -8.70
N PHE A 162 -10.82 7.53 -9.41
CA PHE A 162 -10.42 8.80 -8.80
C PHE A 162 -11.65 9.58 -8.30
N ALA A 163 -12.69 9.68 -9.13
CA ALA A 163 -13.95 10.31 -8.76
C ALA A 163 -14.60 9.63 -7.55
N MET A 164 -14.60 8.28 -7.52
CA MET A 164 -15.06 7.52 -6.35
C MET A 164 -14.24 7.85 -5.10
N LEU A 165 -12.91 7.87 -5.19
CA LEU A 165 -12.05 8.21 -4.05
C LEU A 165 -12.36 9.62 -3.54
N ALA A 166 -12.52 10.60 -4.43
CA ALA A 166 -12.91 11.96 -4.08
C ALA A 166 -14.28 11.98 -3.39
N MET A 167 -15.28 11.27 -3.93
CA MET A 167 -16.62 11.16 -3.33
C MET A 167 -16.56 10.56 -1.92
N ILE A 168 -15.84 9.46 -1.73
CA ILE A 168 -15.67 8.83 -0.40
C ILE A 168 -15.01 9.82 0.55
N ASN A 169 -13.94 10.48 0.13
CA ASN A 169 -13.24 11.47 0.95
C ASN A 169 -14.16 12.64 1.33
N THR A 170 -14.94 13.17 0.40
CA THR A 170 -15.91 14.24 0.68
C THR A 170 -16.98 13.78 1.66
N ILE A 171 -17.59 12.61 1.45
CA ILE A 171 -18.62 12.09 2.37
C ILE A 171 -18.02 11.95 3.77
N TYR A 172 -16.90 11.25 3.92
CA TYR A 172 -16.30 11.01 5.23
C TYR A 172 -15.79 12.29 5.91
N SER A 173 -15.32 13.28 5.15
CA SER A 173 -14.84 14.54 5.73
C SER A 173 -15.96 15.48 6.15
N ASN A 174 -17.17 15.31 5.60
CA ASN A 174 -18.34 16.14 5.94
C ASN A 174 -19.30 15.43 6.92
N TRP A 175 -19.09 14.14 7.22
CA TRP A 175 -20.04 13.36 8.04
C TRP A 175 -19.73 13.43 9.54
N GLU A 176 -19.90 14.61 10.12
CA GLU A 176 -19.57 14.94 11.52
C GLU A 176 -20.06 13.91 12.55
N SER A 177 -21.29 13.42 12.39
CA SER A 177 -21.93 12.54 13.39
C SER A 177 -21.34 11.13 13.44
N VAL A 178 -20.72 10.64 12.36
CA VAL A 178 -20.31 9.23 12.20
C VAL A 178 -18.79 9.08 12.05
N THR A 179 -18.09 10.12 11.60
CA THR A 179 -16.63 10.11 11.40
C THR A 179 -15.91 11.15 12.26
N GLY A 180 -16.64 12.08 12.88
CA GLY A 180 -16.06 13.24 13.55
C GLY A 180 -15.61 14.35 12.59
N ALA A 181 -15.89 14.21 11.28
CA ALA A 181 -15.46 15.13 10.21
C ALA A 181 -13.98 15.55 10.33
N THR A 182 -13.63 16.78 9.96
CA THR A 182 -12.27 17.34 10.07
C THR A 182 -11.94 17.81 11.50
N SER A 183 -12.70 17.40 12.53
CA SER A 183 -12.37 17.79 13.90
C SER A 183 -11.08 17.09 14.31
N SER A 184 -9.97 17.84 14.29
CA SER A 184 -8.76 17.46 14.99
C SER A 184 -9.05 17.53 16.50
N VAL A 185 -9.57 16.45 17.06
CA VAL A 185 -9.48 16.22 18.50
C VAL A 185 -8.08 15.70 18.77
N VAL A 186 -7.11 16.60 18.65
CA VAL A 186 -5.77 16.54 19.24
C VAL A 186 -5.47 17.88 19.88
#